data_AF-A0A191HSZ4-F1
#
_entry.id   AF-A0A191HSZ4-F1
#
_cell.length_a   1.000
_cell.length_b   1.000
_cell.length_c   1.000
_cell.angle_alpha   90.00
_cell.angle_beta   90.00
_cell.angle_gamma   90.00
#
_symmetry.space_group_name_H-M   'P 1'
#
loop_
_entity.id
_entity.type
_entity.pdbx_description
1 polymer ?
#
loop_
_entity_poly.entity_id
_entity_poly.type
_entity_poly.pdbx_seq_one_letter_code
_entity_poly.pdbx_strand_id
1 'polypeptide(L)'
;MEDIVNFEDLDTAKEELIEALVDKEVQALIEFLRKINGTAILVTNEIGLGLVQEYRSSRFFRDLVGRVNQKIGSIADTVYFCISGIPMKVKGADFLKWIKRFIMSLQFLTKIPIPIRIKFNETDFGKCAMLSPLVGVILGTILALIYYLFSFLFPPLIVGFICLIIYVFLTGGLHLDGLGDTFDGVFSYREKDKIIEIMKDSRLGTNGLLAILFILILDGIFIGFLPPSIGGAIGIFLIACCRSCKLSCDRGYKQLYISKLWYVERFCFLC
;
A
#
# COMPACT_ATOMS: atom_id res chain seq x y z
N MET A 1 40.81 37.66 -21.17
CA MET A 1 41.75 36.56 -20.88
C MET A 1 40.94 35.54 -20.12
N GLU A 2 40.17 34.73 -20.85
CA GLU A 2 39.46 33.58 -20.27
C GLU A 2 40.51 32.49 -20.12
N ASP A 3 40.98 32.29 -18.90
CA ASP A 3 41.82 31.14 -18.58
C ASP A 3 40.93 29.89 -18.65
N ILE A 4 40.88 29.31 -19.85
CA ILE A 4 40.32 27.98 -20.08
C ILE A 4 41.15 27.03 -19.24
N VAL A 5 40.58 26.57 -18.12
CA VAL A 5 41.22 25.66 -17.18
C VAL A 5 41.70 24.43 -17.96
N ASN A 6 43.02 24.25 -18.04
CA ASN A 6 43.59 23.06 -18.68
C ASN A 6 43.39 21.86 -17.74
N PHE A 7 42.53 20.93 -18.15
CA PHE A 7 42.18 19.72 -17.39
C PHE A 7 43.32 18.68 -17.35
N GLU A 8 44.40 18.87 -18.10
CA GLU A 8 45.53 17.93 -18.17
C GLU A 8 46.43 18.00 -16.92
N ASP A 9 46.50 19.17 -16.25
CA ASP A 9 47.31 19.43 -15.05
C ASP A 9 46.43 19.89 -13.86
N LEU A 10 45.54 19.01 -13.41
CA LEU A 10 44.66 19.24 -12.26
C LEU A 10 45.40 19.04 -10.93
N ASP A 11 45.58 20.15 -10.21
CA ASP A 11 45.98 20.16 -8.80
C ASP A 11 44.75 20.34 -7.88
N THR A 12 44.93 20.10 -6.59
CA THR A 12 43.85 20.18 -5.60
C THR A 12 43.27 21.60 -5.46
N ALA A 13 44.08 22.65 -5.66
CA ALA A 13 43.61 24.03 -5.55
C ALA A 13 42.72 24.43 -6.73
N LYS A 14 43.02 23.95 -7.94
CA LYS A 14 42.17 24.10 -9.13
C LYS A 14 40.89 23.28 -9.01
N GLU A 15 40.94 22.08 -8.45
CA GLU A 15 39.74 21.27 -8.16
C GLU A 15 38.76 22.04 -7.27
N GLU A 16 39.26 22.62 -6.17
CA GLU A 16 38.44 23.46 -5.26
C GLU A 16 37.89 24.72 -5.96
N LEU A 17 38.69 25.38 -6.80
CA LEU A 17 38.25 26.55 -7.57
C LEU A 17 37.12 26.19 -8.55
N ILE A 18 37.25 25.09 -9.28
CA ILE A 18 36.24 24.63 -10.23
C ILE A 18 34.96 24.24 -9.49
N GLU A 19 35.08 23.53 -8.36
CA GLU A 19 33.93 23.19 -7.53
C GLU A 19 33.17 24.44 -7.08
N ALA A 20 33.88 25.46 -6.60
CA ALA A 20 33.28 26.72 -6.17
C ALA A 20 32.58 27.46 -7.32
N LEU A 21 33.17 27.48 -8.52
CA LEU A 21 32.57 28.10 -9.70
C LEU A 21 31.31 27.35 -10.15
N VAL A 22 31.38 26.02 -10.22
CA VAL A 22 30.23 25.19 -10.61
C VAL A 22 29.12 25.28 -9.56
N ASP A 23 29.46 25.27 -8.28
CA ASP A 23 28.47 25.45 -7.22
C ASP A 23 27.76 26.80 -7.30
N LYS A 24 28.48 27.87 -7.64
CA LYS A 24 27.89 29.20 -7.85
C LYS A 24 26.88 29.20 -8.99
N GLU A 25 27.23 28.60 -10.13
CA GLU A 25 26.33 28.49 -11.29
C GLU A 25 25.12 27.60 -11.00
N VAL A 26 25.31 26.48 -10.30
CA VAL A 26 24.22 25.58 -9.90
C VAL A 26 23.26 26.28 -8.94
N GLN A 27 23.76 27.07 -7.99
CA GLN A 27 22.90 27.87 -7.11
C GLN A 27 22.11 28.93 -7.88
N ALA A 28 22.76 29.64 -8.81
CA ALA A 28 22.08 30.60 -9.67
C ALA A 28 20.96 29.93 -10.50
N LEU A 29 21.21 28.74 -11.05
CA LEU A 29 20.22 27.94 -11.75
C LEU A 29 19.05 27.55 -10.82
N ILE A 30 19.33 27.09 -9.60
CA ILE A 30 18.31 26.72 -8.61
C ILE A 30 17.41 27.92 -8.28
N GLU A 31 17.99 29.09 -8.03
CA GLU A 31 17.25 30.31 -7.74
C GLU A 31 16.36 30.74 -8.91
N PHE A 32 16.87 30.60 -10.13
CA PHE A 32 16.10 30.86 -11.34
C PHE A 32 14.92 29.89 -11.48
N LEU A 33 15.15 28.58 -11.30
CA LEU A 33 14.11 27.56 -11.38
C LEU A 33 12.98 27.78 -10.36
N ARG A 34 13.30 28.26 -9.15
CA ARG A 34 12.30 28.59 -8.12
C ARG A 34 11.38 29.76 -8.49
N LYS A 35 11.80 30.63 -9.41
CA LYS A 35 11.03 31.81 -9.84
C LYS A 35 10.13 31.53 -11.06
N ILE A 36 10.29 30.38 -11.71
CA ILE A 36 9.52 30.04 -12.92
C ILE A 36 8.10 29.60 -12.53
N ASN A 37 7.09 30.28 -13.07
CA ASN A 37 5.68 29.88 -12.97
C ASN A 37 5.28 28.91 -14.10
N GLY A 38 5.96 27.77 -14.20
CA GLY A 38 5.75 26.78 -15.27
C GLY A 38 6.47 25.47 -15.01
N THR A 39 6.29 24.49 -15.90
CA THR A 39 6.97 23.19 -15.79
C THR A 39 8.39 23.28 -16.34
N ALA A 40 9.39 23.15 -15.46
CA ALA A 40 10.79 23.01 -15.85
C ALA A 40 11.19 21.52 -15.88
N ILE A 41 11.72 21.06 -17.01
CA ILE A 41 12.26 19.71 -17.16
C ILE A 41 13.76 19.83 -17.35
N LEU A 42 14.53 19.36 -16.38
CA LEU A 42 15.98 19.29 -16.48
C LEU A 42 16.41 17.88 -16.85
N VAL A 43 17.30 17.79 -17.84
CA VAL A 43 17.90 16.52 -18.29
C VAL A 43 19.38 16.55 -17.95
N THR A 44 19.85 15.51 -17.26
CA THR A 44 21.26 15.29 -16.93
C THR A 44 21.64 13.84 -17.22
N ASN A 45 22.93 13.58 -17.35
CA ASN A 45 23.47 12.24 -17.61
C ASN A 45 23.95 11.60 -16.31
N GLU A 46 23.78 10.28 -16.21
CA GLU A 46 24.41 9.46 -15.18
C GLU A 46 25.74 8.92 -15.71
N ILE A 47 26.83 9.27 -15.04
CA ILE A 47 28.20 8.91 -15.44
C ILE A 47 28.94 8.10 -14.37
N GLY A 48 28.30 7.84 -13.23
CA GLY A 48 28.87 7.14 -12.08
C GLY A 48 28.78 5.61 -12.09
N LEU A 49 28.05 5.02 -13.04
CA LEU A 49 27.75 3.57 -13.04
C LEU A 49 28.81 2.70 -13.73
N GLY A 50 29.87 3.31 -14.29
CA GLY A 50 30.96 2.61 -14.98
C GLY A 50 32.17 2.30 -14.08
N LEU A 51 33.25 1.81 -14.71
CA LEU A 51 34.54 1.62 -14.03
C LEU A 51 35.17 2.96 -13.64
N VAL A 52 36.02 2.93 -12.62
CA VAL A 52 36.81 4.10 -12.21
C VAL A 52 37.79 4.46 -13.31
N GLN A 53 37.77 5.73 -13.76
CA GLN A 53 38.63 6.20 -14.83
C GLN A 53 40.10 6.26 -14.37
N GLU A 54 41.03 6.02 -15.30
CA GLU A 54 42.48 6.05 -15.06
C GLU A 54 42.99 7.48 -14.80
N TYR A 55 42.43 8.47 -15.50
CA TYR A 55 42.82 9.87 -15.38
C TYR A 55 42.15 10.57 -14.19
N ARG A 56 42.92 11.41 -13.48
CA ARG A 56 42.43 12.20 -12.33
C ARG A 56 41.31 13.16 -12.73
N SER A 57 41.48 13.84 -13.86
CA SER A 57 40.51 14.79 -14.41
C SER A 57 39.14 14.14 -14.65
N SER A 58 39.12 12.94 -15.23
CA SER A 58 37.88 12.19 -15.47
C SER A 58 37.19 11.74 -14.18
N ARG A 59 37.97 11.36 -13.14
CA ARG A 59 37.41 11.04 -11.82
C ARG A 59 36.79 12.29 -11.17
N PHE A 60 37.52 13.40 -11.18
CA PHE A 60 37.05 14.67 -10.64
C PHE A 60 35.77 15.14 -11.35
N PHE A 61 35.74 15.11 -12.68
CA PHE A 61 34.54 15.45 -13.47
C PHE A 61 33.36 14.54 -13.13
N ARG A 62 33.58 13.22 -13.05
CA ARG A 62 32.55 12.26 -12.67
C ARG A 62 31.95 12.58 -11.30
N ASP A 63 32.81 12.83 -10.32
CA ASP A 63 32.38 13.09 -8.94
C ASP A 63 31.67 14.46 -8.84
N LEU A 64 32.13 15.47 -9.59
CA LEU A 64 31.52 16.79 -9.68
C LEU A 64 30.09 16.70 -10.25
N VAL A 65 29.91 16.06 -11.41
CA VAL A 65 28.57 15.86 -12.01
C VAL A 65 27.66 15.07 -11.05
N GLY A 66 28.20 14.05 -10.36
CA GLY A 66 27.46 13.31 -9.35
C GLY A 66 26.94 14.21 -8.21
N ARG A 67 27.80 15.09 -7.67
CA ARG A 67 27.41 16.07 -6.64
C ARG A 67 26.36 17.06 -7.16
N VAL A 68 26.52 17.56 -8.39
CA VAL A 68 25.55 18.46 -9.03
C VAL A 68 24.19 17.77 -9.22
N ASN A 69 24.18 16.53 -9.72
CA ASN A 69 22.97 15.72 -9.90
C ASN A 69 22.25 15.48 -8.56
N GLN A 70 22.98 15.23 -7.47
CA GLN A 70 22.40 15.11 -6.12
C GLN A 70 21.76 16.42 -5.64
N LYS A 71 22.45 17.56 -5.80
CA LYS A 71 21.91 18.88 -5.42
C LYS A 71 20.62 19.19 -6.16
N ILE A 72 20.61 19.03 -7.49
CA ILE A 72 19.41 19.24 -8.32
C ILE A 72 18.31 18.24 -7.93
N GLY A 73 18.65 16.95 -7.81
CA GLY A 73 17.69 15.90 -7.43
C GLY A 73 17.06 16.12 -6.06
N SER A 74 17.78 16.75 -5.12
CA SER A 74 17.26 17.09 -3.79
C SER A 74 16.17 18.17 -3.83
N ILE A 75 16.25 19.08 -4.80
CA ILE A 75 15.30 20.20 -4.97
C ILE A 75 14.17 19.85 -5.93
N ALA A 76 14.43 18.96 -6.90
CA ALA A 76 13.43 18.52 -7.87
C ALA A 76 12.21 17.85 -7.19
N ASP A 77 11.01 18.19 -7.64
CA ASP A 77 9.76 17.56 -7.17
C ASP A 77 9.68 16.09 -7.59
N THR A 78 10.18 15.79 -8.79
CA THR A 78 10.17 14.44 -9.36
C THR A 78 11.49 14.17 -10.09
N VAL A 79 12.06 12.98 -9.91
CA VAL A 79 13.28 12.54 -10.58
C VAL A 79 13.01 11.22 -11.29
N TYR A 80 13.37 11.16 -12.56
CA TYR A 80 13.31 9.95 -13.38
C TYR A 80 14.71 9.53 -13.78
N PHE A 81 14.97 8.23 -13.74
CA PHE A 81 16.16 7.60 -14.28
C PHE A 81 15.75 6.79 -15.50
N CYS A 82 16.30 7.11 -16.68
CA CYS A 82 15.91 6.47 -17.93
C CYS A 82 16.97 5.47 -18.39
N ILE A 83 16.58 4.22 -18.64
CA ILE A 83 17.46 3.19 -19.22
C ILE A 83 16.75 2.59 -20.42
N SER A 84 17.43 2.55 -21.57
CA SER A 84 16.86 2.00 -22.82
C SER A 84 15.50 2.61 -23.20
N GLY A 85 15.32 3.91 -22.94
CA GLY A 85 14.07 4.64 -23.19
C GLY A 85 12.94 4.37 -22.18
N ILE A 86 13.19 3.53 -21.16
CA ILE A 86 12.21 3.22 -20.11
C ILE A 86 12.44 4.15 -18.91
N PRO A 87 11.49 5.04 -18.56
CA PRO A 87 11.63 5.93 -17.42
C PRO A 87 11.31 5.21 -16.10
N MET A 88 12.25 5.22 -15.17
CA MET A 88 12.08 4.72 -13.81
C MET A 88 12.00 5.90 -12.83
N LYS A 89 10.87 6.06 -12.14
CA LYS A 89 10.70 7.15 -11.16
C LYS A 89 11.50 6.82 -9.89
N VAL A 90 12.47 7.68 -9.56
CA VAL A 90 13.34 7.56 -8.37
C VAL A 90 12.78 8.38 -7.20
N LYS A 91 12.40 9.64 -7.48
CA LYS A 91 11.86 10.58 -6.49
C LYS A 91 10.55 11.16 -6.98
N GLY A 92 9.65 11.42 -6.06
CA GLY A 92 8.46 12.23 -6.28
C GLY A 92 7.25 11.63 -5.61
N ALA A 93 6.53 12.47 -4.87
CA ALA A 93 5.37 12.04 -4.11
C ALA A 93 4.25 11.61 -5.06
N ASP A 94 4.04 10.31 -5.15
CA ASP A 94 2.81 9.74 -5.68
C ASP A 94 1.68 9.85 -4.64
N PHE A 95 1.62 10.93 -3.85
CA PHE A 95 0.65 11.09 -2.75
C PHE A 95 -0.78 10.97 -3.25
N LEU A 96 -1.10 11.57 -4.41
CA LEU A 96 -2.39 11.36 -5.06
C LEU A 96 -2.63 9.90 -5.45
N LYS A 97 -1.60 9.13 -5.84
CA LYS A 97 -1.75 7.70 -6.11
C LYS A 97 -1.96 6.92 -4.81
N TRP A 98 -1.32 7.29 -3.72
CA TRP A 98 -1.54 6.68 -2.40
C TRP A 98 -2.96 6.96 -1.90
N ILE A 99 -3.44 8.20 -2.01
CA ILE A 99 -4.85 8.55 -1.72
C ILE A 99 -5.79 7.73 -2.61
N LYS A 100 -5.53 7.69 -3.92
CA LYS A 100 -6.33 6.92 -4.87
C LYS A 100 -6.39 5.45 -4.47
N ARG A 101 -5.26 4.83 -4.14
CA ARG A 101 -5.16 3.43 -3.69
C ARG A 101 -5.86 3.23 -2.35
N PHE A 102 -5.77 4.19 -1.44
CA PHE A 102 -6.46 4.13 -0.16
C PHE A 102 -7.98 4.17 -0.34
N ILE A 103 -8.50 5.10 -1.15
CA ILE A 103 -9.94 5.18 -1.48
C ILE A 103 -10.40 3.89 -2.16
N MET A 104 -9.61 3.34 -3.10
CA MET A 104 -9.90 2.05 -3.73
C MET A 104 -9.95 0.90 -2.71
N SER A 105 -9.02 0.87 -1.75
CA SER A 105 -9.01 -0.13 -0.67
C SER A 105 -10.24 -0.01 0.22
N LEU A 106 -10.65 1.23 0.55
CA LEU A 106 -11.83 1.49 1.38
C LEU A 106 -13.13 1.11 0.66
N GLN A 107 -13.27 1.45 -0.63
CA GLN A 107 -14.40 1.03 -1.48
C GLN A 107 -14.47 -0.49 -1.67
N PHE A 108 -13.33 -1.18 -1.69
CA PHE A 108 -13.28 -2.63 -1.88
C PHE A 108 -13.61 -3.39 -0.58
N LEU A 109 -13.10 -2.93 0.56
CA LEU A 109 -13.25 -3.61 1.85
C LEU A 109 -14.50 -3.17 2.63
N THR A 110 -15.12 -2.06 2.27
CA THR A 110 -16.29 -1.53 2.97
C THR A 110 -17.43 -1.23 2.00
N LYS A 111 -18.67 -1.33 2.48
CA LYS A 111 -19.88 -0.94 1.75
C LYS A 111 -20.20 0.56 1.85
N ILE A 112 -19.30 1.37 2.39
CA ILE A 112 -19.50 2.81 2.53
C ILE A 112 -19.52 3.42 1.11
N PRO A 113 -20.64 4.02 0.66
CA PRO A 113 -20.75 4.54 -0.70
C PRO A 113 -19.94 5.83 -0.84
N ILE A 114 -18.70 5.72 -1.33
CA ILE A 114 -17.85 6.88 -1.65
C ILE A 114 -18.06 7.26 -3.12
N PRO A 115 -18.66 8.43 -3.43
CA PRO A 115 -19.01 8.83 -4.79
C PRO A 115 -17.79 9.35 -5.59
N ILE A 116 -16.69 8.60 -5.61
CA ILE A 116 -15.48 8.96 -6.34
C ILE A 116 -15.23 7.88 -7.40
N ARG A 117 -15.37 8.27 -8.67
CA ARG A 117 -15.08 7.39 -9.82
C ARG A 117 -13.58 7.40 -10.09
N ILE A 118 -12.90 6.32 -9.71
CA ILE A 118 -11.46 6.17 -9.90
C ILE A 118 -11.20 5.34 -11.16
N LYS A 119 -10.32 5.81 -12.06
CA LYS A 119 -9.85 5.02 -13.20
C LYS A 119 -9.12 3.77 -12.71
N PHE A 120 -9.67 2.60 -13.05
CA PHE A 120 -9.12 1.29 -12.69
C PHE A 120 -7.80 1.04 -13.43
N ASN A 121 -6.77 0.66 -12.69
CA ASN A 121 -5.48 0.22 -13.23
C ASN A 121 -5.03 -0.97 -12.39
N GLU A 122 -4.74 -2.10 -13.03
CA GLU A 122 -4.39 -3.35 -12.33
C GLU A 122 -3.18 -3.19 -11.40
N THR A 123 -2.22 -2.37 -11.81
CA THR A 123 -1.01 -2.08 -11.01
C THR A 123 -1.29 -1.31 -9.72
N ASP A 124 -2.32 -0.45 -9.73
CA ASP A 124 -2.76 0.29 -8.55
C ASP A 124 -3.65 -0.58 -7.64
N PHE A 125 -4.43 -1.50 -8.22
CA PHE A 125 -5.28 -2.42 -7.47
C PHE A 125 -4.46 -3.45 -6.68
N GLY A 126 -3.39 -4.02 -7.26
CA GLY A 126 -2.50 -4.91 -6.50
C GLY A 126 -1.88 -4.22 -5.27
N LYS A 127 -1.58 -2.92 -5.39
CA LYS A 127 -1.01 -2.10 -4.30
C LYS A 127 -2.05 -1.56 -3.32
N CYS A 128 -3.35 -1.60 -3.63
CA CYS A 128 -4.40 -1.18 -2.69
C CYS A 128 -4.59 -2.19 -1.55
N ALA A 129 -4.25 -3.46 -1.80
CA ALA A 129 -4.25 -4.50 -0.78
C ALA A 129 -3.36 -4.13 0.39
N MET A 130 -2.13 -3.67 0.13
CA MET A 130 -1.15 -3.26 1.15
C MET A 130 -1.66 -2.16 2.11
N LEU A 131 -2.73 -1.45 1.74
CA LEU A 131 -3.36 -0.41 2.55
C LEU A 131 -4.54 -0.93 3.40
N SER A 132 -4.86 -2.22 3.35
CA SER A 132 -5.91 -2.81 4.18
C SER A 132 -5.70 -2.68 5.70
N PRO A 133 -4.47 -2.62 6.26
CA PRO A 133 -4.30 -2.40 7.69
C PRO A 133 -4.85 -1.05 8.14
N LEU A 134 -4.73 -0.02 7.28
CA LEU A 134 -5.26 1.31 7.57
C LEU A 134 -6.79 1.32 7.58
N VAL A 135 -7.42 0.56 6.67
CA VAL A 135 -8.87 0.34 6.69
C VAL A 135 -9.28 -0.43 7.96
N GLY A 136 -8.47 -1.39 8.40
CA GLY A 136 -8.68 -2.12 9.64
C GLY A 136 -8.64 -1.25 10.89
N VAL A 137 -7.72 -0.29 10.95
CA VAL A 137 -7.69 0.70 12.03
C VAL A 137 -8.99 1.50 12.05
N ILE A 138 -9.47 1.96 10.89
CA ILE A 138 -10.73 2.72 10.81
C ILE A 138 -11.91 1.88 11.28
N LEU A 139 -12.06 0.66 10.77
CA LEU A 139 -13.14 -0.25 11.16
C LEU A 139 -13.05 -0.62 12.65
N GLY A 140 -11.85 -0.89 13.14
CA GLY A 140 -11.60 -1.21 14.54
C GLY A 140 -11.93 -0.05 15.46
N THR A 141 -11.58 1.18 15.11
CA THR A 141 -11.92 2.38 15.90
C THR A 141 -13.44 2.58 15.95
N ILE A 142 -14.13 2.42 14.81
CA ILE A 142 -15.59 2.53 14.75
C ILE A 142 -16.24 1.47 15.65
N LEU A 143 -15.82 0.20 15.54
CA LEU A 143 -16.38 -0.88 16.34
C LEU A 143 -16.06 -0.75 17.83
N ALA A 144 -14.84 -0.36 18.18
CA ALA A 144 -14.44 -0.14 19.58
C ALA A 144 -15.25 0.98 20.22
N LEU A 145 -15.51 2.07 19.50
CA LEU A 145 -16.37 3.15 19.96
C LEU A 145 -17.81 2.68 20.19
N ILE A 146 -18.36 1.93 19.24
CA ILE A 146 -19.71 1.37 19.36
C ILE A 146 -19.80 0.41 20.55
N TYR A 147 -18.83 -0.51 20.69
CA TYR A 147 -18.80 -1.43 21.82
C TYR A 147 -18.74 -0.69 23.15
N TYR A 148 -17.87 0.31 23.27
CA TYR A 148 -17.73 1.10 24.49
C TYR A 148 -19.04 1.82 24.84
N LEU A 149 -19.68 2.49 23.87
CA LEU A 149 -20.94 3.20 24.08
C LEU A 149 -22.09 2.25 24.45
N PHE A 150 -22.23 1.12 23.75
CA PHE A 150 -23.33 0.17 23.98
C PHE A 150 -23.13 -0.70 25.23
N SER A 151 -21.89 -0.87 25.69
CA SER A 151 -21.57 -1.56 26.95
C SER A 151 -22.15 -0.88 28.19
N PHE A 152 -22.50 0.41 28.11
CA PHE A 152 -23.22 1.10 29.18
C PHE A 152 -24.74 0.80 29.18
N LEU A 153 -25.29 0.39 28.04
CA LEU A 153 -26.73 0.22 27.86
C LEU A 153 -27.17 -1.25 27.90
N PHE A 154 -26.31 -2.18 27.48
CA PHE A 154 -26.68 -3.58 27.28
C PHE A 154 -25.67 -4.57 27.88
N PRO A 155 -26.11 -5.80 28.21
CA PRO A 155 -25.22 -6.90 28.59
C PRO A 155 -24.19 -7.22 27.48
N PRO A 156 -22.97 -7.68 27.83
CA PRO A 156 -21.87 -7.91 26.87
C PRO A 156 -22.25 -8.76 25.65
N LEU A 157 -23.08 -9.79 25.85
CA LEU A 157 -23.53 -10.68 24.77
C LEU A 157 -24.38 -9.95 23.70
N ILE A 158 -25.26 -9.05 24.13
CA ILE A 158 -26.10 -8.26 23.23
C ILE A 158 -25.24 -7.25 22.47
N VAL A 159 -24.29 -6.61 23.16
CA VAL A 159 -23.34 -5.68 22.53
C VAL A 159 -22.49 -6.38 21.49
N GLY A 160 -22.02 -7.60 21.78
CA GLY A 160 -21.24 -8.41 20.84
C GLY A 160 -22.03 -8.75 19.57
N PHE A 161 -23.29 -9.12 19.72
CA PHE A 161 -24.18 -9.37 18.58
C PHE A 161 -24.41 -8.10 17.73
N ILE A 162 -24.65 -6.95 18.37
CA ILE A 162 -24.81 -5.66 17.68
C ILE A 162 -23.52 -5.30 16.92
N CYS A 163 -22.36 -5.44 17.56
CA CYS A 163 -21.06 -5.15 16.93
C CYS A 163 -20.83 -6.06 15.71
N LEU A 164 -21.19 -7.34 15.82
CA LEU A 164 -21.05 -8.30 14.73
C LEU A 164 -21.95 -7.95 13.55
N ILE A 165 -23.22 -7.60 13.79
CA ILE A 165 -24.14 -7.13 12.74
C ILE A 165 -23.54 -5.91 12.03
N ILE A 166 -23.13 -4.91 12.80
CA ILE A 166 -22.55 -3.68 12.26
C ILE A 166 -21.29 -3.97 11.44
N TYR A 167 -20.41 -4.85 11.92
CA TYR A 167 -19.21 -5.26 11.19
C TYR A 167 -19.55 -5.91 9.84
N VAL A 168 -20.53 -6.82 9.81
CA VAL A 168 -20.97 -7.48 8.56
C VAL A 168 -21.56 -6.47 7.59
N PHE A 169 -22.37 -5.52 8.06
CA PHE A 169 -22.92 -4.45 7.22
C PHE A 169 -21.84 -3.50 6.69
N LEU A 170 -20.89 -3.08 7.54
CA LEU A 170 -19.79 -2.20 7.16
C LEU A 170 -18.88 -2.83 6.12
N THR A 171 -18.57 -4.12 6.26
CA THR A 171 -17.67 -4.85 5.34
C THR A 171 -18.39 -5.44 4.13
N GLY A 172 -19.73 -5.47 4.14
CA GLY A 172 -20.53 -6.11 3.11
C GLY A 172 -20.47 -7.64 3.10
N GLY A 173 -19.89 -8.25 4.13
CA GLY A 173 -19.81 -9.71 4.25
C GLY A 173 -18.81 -10.40 3.32
N LEU A 174 -17.90 -9.66 2.68
CA LEU A 174 -16.94 -10.21 1.70
C LEU A 174 -16.14 -11.43 2.23
N HIS A 175 -15.80 -11.42 3.51
CA HIS A 175 -15.09 -12.52 4.17
C HIS A 175 -15.97 -13.75 4.41
N LEU A 176 -17.24 -13.51 4.73
CA LEU A 176 -18.21 -14.57 4.98
C LEU A 176 -18.60 -15.24 3.66
N ASP A 177 -18.70 -14.46 2.59
CA ASP A 177 -18.89 -14.94 1.23
C ASP A 177 -17.74 -15.86 0.79
N GLY A 178 -16.49 -15.39 0.94
CA GLY A 178 -15.31 -16.21 0.66
C GLY A 178 -15.21 -17.48 1.51
N LEU A 179 -15.60 -17.42 2.78
CA LEU A 179 -15.70 -18.59 3.65
C LEU A 179 -16.77 -19.58 3.15
N GLY A 180 -17.96 -19.09 2.82
CA GLY A 180 -19.07 -19.88 2.32
C GLY A 180 -18.69 -20.64 1.04
N ASP A 181 -18.22 -19.91 0.03
CA ASP A 181 -17.75 -20.45 -1.24
C ASP A 181 -16.71 -21.57 -1.04
N THR A 182 -15.81 -21.38 -0.09
CA THR A 182 -14.73 -22.32 0.24
C THR A 182 -15.25 -23.60 0.84
N PHE A 183 -16.14 -23.50 1.82
CA PHE A 183 -16.71 -24.69 2.42
C PHE A 183 -17.62 -25.43 1.44
N ASP A 184 -18.39 -24.73 0.63
CA ASP A 184 -19.21 -25.36 -0.42
C ASP A 184 -18.36 -26.04 -1.49
N GLY A 185 -17.26 -25.41 -1.91
CA GLY A 185 -16.30 -26.00 -2.83
C GLY A 185 -15.61 -27.23 -2.25
N VAL A 186 -14.87 -27.07 -1.14
CA VAL A 186 -14.02 -28.12 -0.56
C VAL A 186 -14.82 -29.33 -0.10
N PHE A 187 -15.92 -29.10 0.62
CA PHE A 187 -16.72 -30.20 1.18
C PHE A 187 -17.73 -30.78 0.17
N SER A 188 -17.67 -30.36 -1.10
CA SER A 188 -18.41 -31.04 -2.17
C SER A 188 -17.81 -32.40 -2.55
N TYR A 189 -16.58 -32.71 -2.12
CA TYR A 189 -15.82 -33.93 -2.45
C TYR A 189 -15.75 -34.22 -3.96
N ARG A 190 -15.68 -33.16 -4.78
CA ARG A 190 -15.60 -33.27 -6.24
C ARG A 190 -14.17 -33.09 -6.75
N GLU A 191 -13.98 -33.42 -8.03
CA GLU A 191 -12.76 -33.07 -8.74
C GLU A 191 -12.54 -31.56 -8.78
N LYS A 192 -11.27 -31.15 -8.88
CA LYS A 192 -10.83 -29.75 -8.77
C LYS A 192 -11.66 -28.80 -9.63
N ASP A 193 -11.92 -29.13 -10.89
CA ASP A 193 -12.62 -28.23 -11.82
C ASP A 193 -14.06 -27.95 -11.39
N LYS A 194 -14.76 -28.97 -10.87
CA LYS A 194 -16.11 -28.83 -10.32
C LYS A 194 -16.11 -28.05 -9.01
N ILE A 195 -15.06 -28.14 -8.20
CA ILE A 195 -14.89 -27.29 -7.02
C ILE A 195 -14.84 -25.83 -7.48
N ILE A 196 -14.01 -25.47 -8.46
CA ILE A 196 -13.91 -24.09 -8.95
C ILE A 196 -15.25 -23.59 -9.48
N GLU A 197 -15.98 -24.43 -10.20
CA GLU A 197 -17.31 -24.13 -10.72
C GLU A 197 -18.31 -23.84 -9.60
N ILE A 198 -18.38 -24.72 -8.58
CA ILE A 198 -19.25 -24.54 -7.40
C ILE A 198 -18.93 -23.23 -6.72
N MET A 199 -17.63 -22.97 -6.52
CA MET A 199 -17.26 -21.73 -5.90
C MET A 199 -17.76 -20.57 -6.76
N LYS A 200 -17.59 -20.58 -8.09
CA LYS A 200 -18.02 -19.47 -8.98
C LYS A 200 -19.53 -19.27 -9.02
N ASP A 201 -20.32 -20.23 -8.57
CA ASP A 201 -21.75 -20.07 -8.38
C ASP A 201 -22.04 -18.98 -7.32
N SER A 202 -23.21 -18.38 -7.40
CA SER A 202 -23.74 -17.42 -6.43
C SER A 202 -24.69 -18.07 -5.41
N ARG A 203 -24.99 -19.36 -5.59
CA ARG A 203 -25.86 -20.13 -4.70
C ARG A 203 -25.10 -20.53 -3.44
N LEU A 204 -25.69 -20.25 -2.29
CA LEU A 204 -25.18 -20.72 -1.00
C LEU A 204 -25.56 -22.19 -0.79
N GLY A 205 -24.58 -23.04 -0.55
CA GLY A 205 -24.77 -24.43 -0.18
C GLY A 205 -24.85 -24.63 1.34
N THR A 206 -25.16 -25.87 1.73
CA THR A 206 -25.35 -26.23 3.15
C THR A 206 -24.03 -26.14 3.93
N ASN A 207 -22.91 -26.50 3.32
CA ASN A 207 -21.60 -26.49 3.98
C ASN A 207 -21.12 -25.04 4.22
N GLY A 208 -21.31 -24.17 3.24
CA GLY A 208 -21.04 -22.74 3.35
C GLY A 208 -21.91 -22.09 4.42
N LEU A 209 -23.20 -22.41 4.45
CA LEU A 209 -24.12 -21.93 5.49
C LEU A 209 -23.67 -22.37 6.90
N LEU A 210 -23.35 -23.65 7.09
CA LEU A 210 -22.90 -24.16 8.40
C LEU A 210 -21.59 -23.48 8.85
N ALA A 211 -20.65 -23.29 7.93
CA ALA A 211 -19.39 -22.60 8.23
C ALA A 211 -19.60 -21.15 8.65
N ILE A 212 -20.44 -20.41 7.92
CA ILE A 212 -20.82 -19.03 8.28
C ILE A 212 -21.51 -19.01 9.64
N LEU A 213 -22.44 -19.94 9.90
CA LEU A 213 -23.13 -20.01 11.18
C LEU A 213 -22.15 -20.24 12.34
N PHE A 214 -21.24 -21.22 12.21
CA PHE A 214 -20.28 -21.53 13.26
C PHE A 214 -19.32 -20.39 13.53
N ILE A 215 -18.78 -19.71 12.50
CA ILE A 215 -17.88 -18.58 12.73
C ILE A 215 -18.59 -17.39 13.38
N LEU A 216 -19.84 -17.11 12.99
CA LEU A 216 -20.60 -16.00 13.58
C LEU A 216 -20.97 -16.26 15.04
N ILE A 217 -21.32 -17.50 15.39
CA ILE A 217 -21.56 -17.90 16.78
C ILE A 217 -20.26 -17.77 17.59
N LEU A 218 -19.15 -18.29 17.06
CA LEU A 218 -17.85 -18.23 17.72
C LEU A 218 -17.44 -16.78 18.00
N ASP A 219 -17.55 -15.91 17.00
CA ASP A 219 -17.25 -14.48 17.10
C ASP A 219 -18.13 -13.78 18.14
N GLY A 220 -19.44 -14.05 18.13
CA GLY A 220 -20.38 -13.50 19.10
C GLY A 220 -20.04 -13.90 20.54
N ILE A 221 -19.64 -15.16 20.73
CA ILE A 221 -19.19 -15.67 22.03
C ILE A 221 -17.90 -14.96 22.47
N PHE A 222 -16.88 -14.90 21.60
CA PHE A 222 -15.61 -14.24 21.92
C PHE A 222 -15.80 -12.78 22.32
N ILE A 223 -16.62 -12.02 21.59
CA ILE A 223 -16.91 -10.63 21.92
C ILE A 223 -17.72 -10.52 23.21
N GLY A 224 -18.66 -11.46 23.45
CA GLY A 224 -19.46 -11.51 24.67
C GLY A 224 -18.65 -11.79 25.94
N PHE A 225 -17.48 -12.41 25.83
CA PHE A 225 -16.55 -12.64 26.94
C PHE A 225 -15.62 -11.44 27.22
N LEU A 226 -15.62 -10.41 26.38
CA LEU A 226 -14.80 -9.23 26.62
C LEU A 226 -15.37 -8.40 27.78
N PRO A 227 -14.50 -7.85 28.66
CA PRO A 227 -14.94 -7.03 29.77
C PRO A 227 -15.54 -5.71 29.25
N PRO A 228 -16.64 -5.21 29.83
CA PRO A 228 -17.26 -3.94 29.47
C PRO A 228 -16.42 -2.77 30.00
N SER A 229 -15.18 -2.67 29.53
CA SER A 229 -14.18 -1.70 29.93
C SER A 229 -13.38 -1.24 28.71
N ILE A 230 -12.49 -0.27 28.91
CA ILE A 230 -11.55 0.17 27.87
C ILE A 230 -10.73 -1.03 27.34
N GLY A 231 -10.45 -2.03 28.18
CA GLY A 231 -9.77 -3.26 27.78
C GLY A 231 -10.57 -4.07 26.75
N GLY A 232 -11.89 -4.16 26.89
CA GLY A 232 -12.76 -4.83 25.90
C GLY A 232 -12.81 -4.08 24.57
N ALA A 233 -12.84 -2.74 24.61
CA ALA A 233 -12.80 -1.91 23.41
C ALA A 233 -11.46 -2.07 22.65
N ILE A 234 -10.34 -2.16 23.38
CA ILE A 234 -9.02 -2.48 22.79
C ILE A 234 -9.02 -3.89 22.18
N GLY A 235 -9.63 -4.86 22.84
CA GLY A 235 -9.79 -6.22 22.31
C GLY A 235 -10.47 -6.25 20.94
N ILE A 236 -11.60 -5.55 20.80
CA ILE A 236 -12.34 -5.45 19.52
C ILE A 236 -11.54 -4.71 18.46
N PHE A 237 -10.87 -3.61 18.84
CA PHE A 237 -9.99 -2.88 17.94
C PHE A 237 -8.90 -3.79 17.34
N LEU A 238 -8.26 -4.59 18.19
CA LEU A 238 -7.21 -5.53 17.77
C LEU A 238 -7.78 -6.64 16.88
N ILE A 239 -8.93 -7.23 17.21
CA ILE A 239 -9.58 -8.25 16.39
C ILE A 239 -9.90 -7.69 14.98
N ALA A 240 -10.50 -6.50 14.91
CA ALA A 240 -10.83 -5.86 13.63
C ALA A 240 -9.60 -5.49 12.79
N CYS A 241 -8.52 -4.99 13.44
CA CYS A 241 -7.24 -4.73 12.78
C CYS A 241 -6.59 -6.00 12.24
N CYS A 242 -6.53 -7.06 13.05
CA CYS A 242 -5.96 -8.35 12.67
C CYS A 242 -6.68 -8.96 11.46
N ARG A 243 -8.02 -8.91 11.44
CA ARG A 243 -8.82 -9.41 10.32
C ARG A 243 -8.51 -8.67 9.03
N SER A 244 -8.42 -7.35 9.09
CA SER A 244 -8.13 -6.51 7.91
C SER A 244 -6.67 -6.67 7.43
N CYS A 245 -5.73 -6.93 8.34
CA CYS A 245 -4.31 -7.14 8.01
C CYS A 245 -4.07 -8.51 7.34
N LYS A 246 -4.79 -9.57 7.74
CA LYS A 246 -4.66 -10.89 7.11
C LYS A 246 -5.01 -10.88 5.61
N LEU A 247 -5.92 -10.01 5.15
CA LEU A 247 -6.17 -9.83 3.70
C LEU A 247 -4.98 -9.23 2.94
N SER A 248 -4.17 -8.41 3.60
CA SER A 248 -2.96 -7.83 2.99
C SER A 248 -1.89 -8.90 2.78
N CYS A 249 -1.67 -9.74 3.79
CA CYS A 249 -0.54 -10.66 3.85
C CYS A 249 -0.63 -11.77 2.79
N ASP A 250 -1.84 -12.20 2.44
CA ASP A 250 -2.06 -13.20 1.38
C ASP A 250 -2.16 -12.60 -0.04
N ARG A 251 -2.09 -11.27 -0.18
CA ARG A 251 -2.16 -10.57 -1.48
C ARG A 251 -0.79 -10.18 -2.02
N GLY A 252 0.14 -11.13 -2.01
CA GLY A 252 1.37 -11.06 -2.78
C GLY A 252 1.22 -11.70 -4.16
N TYR A 253 1.06 -10.88 -5.21
CA TYR A 253 1.58 -11.14 -6.56
C TYR A 253 0.90 -12.07 -7.59
N LYS A 254 -0.33 -12.58 -7.42
CA LYS A 254 -1.02 -13.22 -8.57
C LYS A 254 -2.45 -12.72 -8.81
N GLN A 255 -2.55 -11.93 -9.87
CA GLN A 255 -3.77 -11.54 -10.58
C GLN A 255 -4.75 -12.73 -10.74
N LEU A 256 -5.97 -12.51 -10.24
CA LEU A 256 -7.22 -12.58 -11.01
C LEU A 256 -7.63 -13.89 -11.72
N TYR A 257 -7.01 -15.03 -11.46
CA TYR A 257 -7.52 -16.32 -11.98
C TYR A 257 -8.21 -17.22 -10.96
N ILE A 258 -8.17 -16.84 -9.68
CA ILE A 258 -8.68 -17.69 -8.61
C ILE A 258 -9.35 -16.79 -7.57
N SER A 259 -10.50 -16.21 -7.92
CA SER A 259 -11.27 -15.37 -7.00
C SER A 259 -11.90 -16.16 -5.86
N LYS A 260 -11.73 -17.49 -5.79
CA LYS A 260 -12.48 -18.31 -4.85
C LYS A 260 -11.67 -19.40 -4.14
N LEU A 261 -10.73 -20.07 -4.80
CA LEU A 261 -10.02 -21.27 -4.29
C LEU A 261 -8.99 -21.05 -3.14
N TRP A 262 -8.77 -19.83 -2.64
CA TRP A 262 -7.63 -19.52 -1.76
C TRP A 262 -7.88 -19.57 -0.26
N TYR A 263 -9.13 -19.69 0.19
CA TYR A 263 -9.45 -19.78 1.61
C TYR A 263 -9.10 -21.15 2.23
N VAL A 264 -8.75 -22.15 1.41
CA VAL A 264 -8.51 -23.55 1.84
C VAL A 264 -7.13 -23.76 2.48
N GLU A 265 -6.08 -23.10 1.99
CA GLU A 265 -4.70 -23.44 2.42
C GLU A 265 -4.22 -22.66 3.66
N ARG A 266 -4.96 -21.64 4.11
CA ARG A 266 -4.64 -20.86 5.31
C ARG A 266 -5.87 -20.62 6.19
N PHE A 267 -6.48 -21.74 6.60
CA PHE A 267 -7.43 -21.80 7.72
C PHE A 267 -6.75 -21.37 9.03
N CYS A 268 -6.61 -20.07 9.25
CA CYS A 268 -6.28 -19.52 10.56
C CYS A 268 -7.61 -19.17 11.26
N PHE A 269 -8.33 -20.22 11.67
CA PHE A 269 -9.68 -20.18 12.24
C PHE A 269 -9.76 -19.70 13.70
N LEU A 270 -8.64 -19.24 14.28
CA LEU A 270 -8.64 -18.63 15.61
C LEU A 270 -7.79 -17.36 15.56
N CYS A 271 -8.47 -16.21 15.65
CA CYS A 271 -8.10 -14.96 16.32
C CYS A 271 -9.09 -13.86 15.90
#